data_AF-A0ABD3D9J6-F1
#
_entry.id   AF-A0ABD3D9J6-F1
#
_cell.length_a   1.000
_cell.length_b   1.000
_cell.length_c   1.000
_cell.angle_alpha   90.00
_cell.angle_beta   90.00
_cell.angle_gamma   90.00
#
_symmetry.space_group_name_H-M   'P 1'
#
loop_
_entity.id
_entity.type
_entity.pdbx_description
1 polymer ?
#
loop_
_entity_poly.entity_id
_entity_poly.type
_entity_poly.pdbx_seq_one_letter_code
_entity_poly.pdbx_strand_id
1 'polypeptide(L)'
;MSTSYSMCPVILAPLNLPPWDCMKDPFLFLSLLIPGKNSPGKDIDVYLRPLVDELKELFVEGAHTFDVSVKKTFKLHASVLWTINDFPAYGDLSGWITKGYLACPSCNESTYFVKLRNKICYMGHRRSFPRDHPWRKDKKKFNGKKEGAEPPISLTGDDILLQLDRLQTRIPGKHISNKKRKRGPEELNWTKRSILFELPYWSKLKLRHNLDVMHIEKNICESILGTLMNVDGKTKDTVKARLDLEDMNIRKELHLIKKGNEKYAMPAASYVMTKKERQEFCEFIRS
;
A
#
# COMPACT_ATOMS: atom_id res chain seq x y z
N MET A 1 10.28 8.10 24.84
CA MET A 1 11.66 8.01 24.31
C MET A 1 11.58 8.12 22.79
N SER A 2 12.01 9.24 22.21
CA SER A 2 12.19 9.34 20.76
C SER A 2 13.47 8.59 20.42
N THR A 3 13.36 7.44 19.74
CA THR A 3 14.53 6.75 19.23
C THR A 3 15.15 7.63 18.14
N SER A 4 16.35 8.15 18.39
CA SER A 4 17.10 9.05 17.51
C SER A 4 17.66 8.37 16.25
N TYR A 5 17.21 7.15 15.98
CA TYR A 5 17.81 6.22 15.05
C TYR A 5 16.76 5.20 14.59
N SER A 6 16.72 4.97 13.28
CA SER A 6 15.87 4.00 12.60
C SER A 6 16.74 2.91 11.99
N MET A 7 16.26 1.68 12.05
CA MET A 7 16.84 0.53 11.35
C MET A 7 15.84 0.08 10.28
N CYS A 8 16.31 -0.05 9.05
CA CYS A 8 15.53 -0.62 7.96
C CYS A 8 16.13 -1.99 7.58
N PRO A 9 15.59 -3.10 8.13
CA PRO A 9 16.04 -4.43 7.77
C PRO A 9 15.46 -4.85 6.42
N VAL A 10 16.25 -5.59 5.64
CA VAL A 10 15.78 -6.35 4.47
C VAL A 10 15.91 -7.82 4.83
N ILE A 11 14.77 -8.50 4.93
CA ILE A 11 14.67 -9.90 5.32
C ILE A 11 14.20 -10.68 4.11
N LEU A 12 14.91 -11.77 3.79
CA LEU A 12 14.48 -12.75 2.81
C LEU A 12 13.90 -13.97 3.52
N ALA A 13 12.76 -14.45 3.02
CA ALA A 13 12.10 -15.65 3.51
C ALA A 13 11.98 -16.67 2.36
N PRO A 14 12.44 -17.91 2.54
CA PRO A 14 12.33 -18.97 1.54
C PRO A 14 10.90 -19.51 1.55
N LEU A 15 10.20 -19.35 0.42
CA LEU A 15 8.81 -19.77 0.28
C LEU A 15 8.62 -21.23 -0.19
N ASN A 16 9.70 -22.00 -0.29
CA ASN A 16 9.67 -23.43 -0.56
C ASN A 16 9.38 -24.29 0.69
N LEU A 17 9.31 -23.67 1.87
CA LEU A 17 8.92 -24.32 3.12
C LEU A 17 7.40 -24.24 3.32
N PRO A 18 6.80 -25.17 4.09
CA PRO A 18 5.40 -25.08 4.45
C PRO A 18 5.05 -23.73 5.12
N PRO A 19 3.80 -23.24 4.99
CA PRO A 19 3.40 -21.93 5.53
C PRO A 19 3.62 -21.76 7.03
N TRP A 20 3.57 -22.85 7.80
CA TRP A 20 3.80 -22.84 9.25
C TRP A 20 5.28 -22.77 9.64
N ASP A 21 6.20 -22.93 8.68
CA ASP A 21 7.65 -22.88 8.92
C ASP A 21 8.32 -21.69 8.25
N CYS A 22 7.89 -21.28 7.05
CA CYS A 22 8.60 -20.29 6.23
C CYS A 22 8.84 -18.91 6.86
N MET A 23 8.05 -18.55 7.89
CA MET A 23 8.16 -17.27 8.60
C MET A 23 8.79 -17.40 10.00
N LYS A 24 9.32 -18.58 10.37
CA LYS A 24 10.03 -18.75 11.65
C LYS A 24 11.45 -18.23 11.57
N ASP A 25 11.96 -17.71 12.70
CA ASP A 25 13.28 -17.10 12.82
C ASP A 25 14.44 -17.87 12.15
N PRO A 26 14.55 -19.22 12.25
CA PRO A 26 15.65 -19.96 11.62
C PRO A 26 15.66 -19.89 10.08
N PHE A 27 14.54 -19.52 9.47
CA PHE A 27 14.37 -19.45 8.03
C PHE A 27 14.29 -18.01 7.52
N LEU A 28 14.44 -17.01 8.38
CA LEU A 28 14.50 -15.61 7.99
C LEU A 28 15.95 -15.15 7.84
N PHE A 29 16.33 -14.80 6.62
CA PHE A 29 17.67 -14.32 6.31
C PHE A 29 17.70 -12.80 6.39
N LEU A 30 18.30 -12.25 7.44
CA LEU A 30 18.62 -10.81 7.50
C LEU A 30 19.71 -10.51 6.47
N SER A 31 19.28 -10.08 5.28
CA SER A 31 20.16 -9.90 4.12
C SER A 31 20.82 -8.54 4.11
N LEU A 32 20.11 -7.51 4.58
CA LEU A 32 20.67 -6.16 4.75
C LEU A 32 20.12 -5.53 6.03
N LEU A 33 20.95 -4.72 6.66
CA LEU A 33 20.55 -3.85 7.76
C LEU A 33 20.99 -2.44 7.41
N ILE A 34 20.03 -1.55 7.13
CA ILE A 34 20.31 -0.19 6.69
C ILE A 34 20.11 0.76 7.88
N PRO A 35 21.21 1.23 8.50
CA PRO A 35 21.15 2.15 9.62
C PRO A 35 20.93 3.59 9.15
N GLY A 36 20.06 4.34 9.82
CA GLY A 36 19.89 5.75 9.51
C GLY A 36 18.94 6.51 10.43
N LYS A 37 19.09 7.83 10.53
CA LYS A 37 18.10 8.65 11.25
C LYS A 37 16.73 8.66 10.56
N ASN A 38 16.72 8.45 9.24
CA ASN A 38 15.54 8.47 8.38
C ASN A 38 15.55 7.24 7.47
N SER A 39 14.36 6.86 6.96
CA SER A 39 14.23 5.85 5.88
C SER A 39 15.14 6.21 4.69
N PRO A 40 15.78 5.22 4.03
CA PRO A 40 16.58 5.44 2.83
C PRO A 40 15.76 6.02 1.67
N GLY A 41 14.43 5.89 1.70
CA GLY A 41 13.57 6.41 0.66
C GLY A 41 13.92 5.83 -0.71
N LYS A 42 14.00 6.69 -1.72
CA LYS A 42 14.36 6.30 -3.09
C LYS A 42 15.77 5.75 -3.23
N ASP A 43 16.69 6.12 -2.32
CA ASP A 43 18.08 5.67 -2.33
C ASP A 43 18.23 4.23 -1.82
N ILE A 44 17.14 3.56 -1.43
CA ILE A 44 17.15 2.13 -1.05
C ILE A 44 17.80 1.23 -2.11
N ASP A 45 17.70 1.60 -3.40
CA ASP A 45 18.31 0.85 -4.50
C ASP A 45 19.83 0.80 -4.42
N VAL A 46 20.48 1.81 -3.82
CA VAL A 46 21.93 1.81 -3.61
C VAL A 46 22.30 0.71 -2.62
N TYR A 47 21.52 0.58 -1.55
CA TYR A 47 21.75 -0.43 -0.52
C TYR A 47 21.38 -1.85 -1.00
N LEU A 48 20.39 -1.98 -1.88
CA LEU A 48 19.96 -3.25 -2.46
C LEU A 48 20.91 -3.78 -3.54
N ARG A 49 21.88 -2.99 -4.02
CA ARG A 49 22.78 -3.36 -5.11
C ARG A 49 23.47 -4.72 -4.90
N PRO A 50 24.18 -4.98 -3.78
CA PRO A 50 24.85 -6.25 -3.57
C PRO A 50 23.88 -7.43 -3.59
N LEU A 51 22.71 -7.26 -2.94
CA LEU A 51 21.67 -8.27 -2.89
C LEU A 51 21.12 -8.60 -4.28
N VAL A 52 20.88 -7.58 -5.12
CA VAL A 52 20.37 -7.80 -6.48
C VAL A 52 21.40 -8.50 -7.36
N ASP A 53 22.69 -8.17 -7.21
CA ASP A 53 23.76 -8.81 -7.98
C ASP A 53 23.88 -10.30 -7.61
N GLU A 54 23.85 -10.64 -6.31
CA GLU A 54 23.81 -12.05 -5.84
C GLU A 54 22.54 -12.77 -6.32
N LEU A 55 21.38 -12.12 -6.28
CA LEU A 55 20.12 -12.71 -6.77
C LEU A 55 20.13 -12.96 -8.29
N LYS A 56 20.84 -12.13 -9.07
CA LYS A 56 21.05 -12.38 -10.50
C LYS A 56 21.95 -13.59 -10.72
N GLU A 57 23.06 -13.67 -9.99
CA GLU A 57 23.98 -14.81 -10.05
C GLU A 57 23.25 -16.10 -9.69
N LEU A 58 22.51 -16.12 -8.58
CA LEU A 58 21.68 -17.26 -8.17
C LEU A 58 20.64 -17.66 -9.21
N PHE A 59 20.08 -16.71 -9.97
CA PHE A 59 19.09 -17.04 -10.99
C PHE A 59 19.73 -17.58 -12.28
N VAL A 60 20.73 -16.87 -12.81
CA VAL A 60 21.34 -17.15 -14.13
C VAL A 60 22.35 -18.28 -14.01
N GLU A 61 23.31 -18.13 -13.11
CA GLU A 61 24.40 -19.07 -12.95
C GLU A 61 23.98 -20.17 -11.99
N GLY A 62 23.46 -19.84 -10.81
CA GLY A 62 23.13 -20.77 -9.73
C GLY A 62 24.36 -21.13 -8.88
N ALA A 63 24.15 -21.39 -7.59
CA ALA A 63 25.23 -21.66 -6.63
C ALA A 63 25.34 -23.15 -6.28
N HIS A 64 26.56 -23.68 -6.25
CA HIS A 64 26.80 -25.04 -5.77
C HIS A 64 26.49 -25.14 -4.27
N THR A 65 25.46 -25.90 -3.94
CA THR A 65 24.94 -26.05 -2.57
C THR A 65 24.91 -27.52 -2.17
N PHE A 66 25.31 -27.81 -0.94
CA PHE A 66 25.26 -29.16 -0.40
C PHE A 66 23.94 -29.39 0.35
N ASP A 67 23.16 -30.37 -0.09
CA ASP A 67 21.97 -30.83 0.63
C ASP A 67 22.38 -31.80 1.73
N VAL A 68 22.21 -31.41 3.00
CA VAL A 68 22.55 -32.24 4.16
C VAL A 68 21.65 -33.48 4.28
N SER A 69 20.39 -33.39 3.84
CA SER A 69 19.42 -34.48 3.95
C SER A 69 19.70 -35.59 2.93
N VAL A 70 20.03 -35.22 1.69
CA VAL A 70 20.32 -36.17 0.60
C VAL A 70 21.83 -36.48 0.49
N LYS A 71 22.67 -35.71 1.19
CA LYS A 71 24.15 -35.77 1.15
C LYS A 71 24.71 -35.63 -0.27
N LYS A 72 24.13 -34.73 -1.07
CA LYS A 72 24.55 -34.47 -2.46
C LYS A 72 24.69 -32.98 -2.70
N THR A 73 25.67 -32.63 -3.53
CA THR A 73 25.78 -31.28 -4.08
C THR A 73 24.83 -31.13 -5.25
N PHE A 74 24.07 -30.04 -5.26
CA PHE A 74 23.23 -29.65 -6.38
C PHE A 74 23.49 -28.19 -6.72
N LYS A 75 22.95 -27.77 -7.86
CA LYS A 75 23.04 -26.39 -8.31
C LYS A 75 21.77 -25.66 -7.90
N LEU A 76 21.85 -24.81 -6.88
CA LEU A 76 20.73 -24.06 -6.35
C LEU A 76 20.47 -22.84 -7.22
N HIS A 77 19.24 -22.71 -7.71
CA HIS A 77 18.74 -21.50 -8.32
C HIS A 77 17.67 -20.86 -7.43
N ALA A 78 17.66 -19.54 -7.37
CA ALA A 78 16.68 -18.78 -6.59
C ALA A 78 16.02 -17.68 -7.42
N SER A 79 14.76 -17.37 -7.09
CA SER A 79 14.06 -16.23 -7.65
C SER A 79 13.22 -15.55 -6.57
N VAL A 80 13.17 -14.21 -6.61
CA VAL A 80 12.30 -13.43 -5.72
C VAL A 80 10.89 -13.40 -6.33
N LEU A 81 9.91 -13.94 -5.61
CA LEU A 81 8.52 -13.97 -6.08
C LEU A 81 7.81 -12.62 -5.92
N TRP A 82 8.00 -11.95 -4.79
CA TRP A 82 7.46 -10.62 -4.51
C TRP A 82 8.14 -10.05 -3.25
N THR A 83 7.94 -8.76 -3.02
CA THR A 83 8.35 -8.07 -1.79
C THR A 83 7.12 -7.76 -0.93
N ILE A 84 7.20 -7.85 0.39
CA ILE A 84 6.12 -7.47 1.30
C ILE A 84 6.53 -6.19 2.03
N ASN A 85 5.80 -5.10 1.86
CA ASN A 85 6.17 -3.80 2.41
C ASN A 85 4.94 -3.04 2.91
N ASP A 86 5.10 -2.14 3.88
CA ASP A 86 4.08 -1.12 4.12
C ASP A 86 3.91 -0.20 2.89
N PHE A 87 2.83 0.59 2.86
CA PHE A 87 2.52 1.38 1.66
C PHE A 87 3.55 2.49 1.34
N PRO A 88 4.19 3.14 2.32
CA PRO A 88 5.33 4.01 2.06
C PRO A 88 6.54 3.29 1.45
N ALA A 89 7.01 2.19 2.06
CA ALA A 89 8.17 1.44 1.57
C ALA A 89 7.90 0.79 0.21
N TYR A 90 6.66 0.39 -0.07
CA TYR A 90 6.21 0.03 -1.41
C TYR A 90 6.59 1.12 -2.43
N GLY A 91 6.28 2.37 -2.13
CA GLY A 91 6.54 3.48 -3.05
C GLY A 91 8.02 3.75 -3.24
N ASP A 92 8.78 3.65 -2.16
CA ASP A 92 10.24 3.79 -2.18
C ASP A 92 10.92 2.68 -2.99
N LEU A 93 10.44 1.43 -2.88
CA LEU A 93 11.01 0.27 -3.56
C LEU A 93 10.59 0.19 -5.04
N SER A 94 9.29 0.34 -5.32
CA SER A 94 8.74 0.28 -6.68
C SER A 94 9.08 1.50 -7.53
N GLY A 95 9.26 2.66 -6.89
CA GLY A 95 9.40 3.94 -7.56
C GLY A 95 8.07 4.63 -7.89
N TRP A 96 6.92 4.02 -7.61
CA TRP A 96 5.59 4.62 -7.78
C TRP A 96 5.23 5.49 -6.56
N ILE A 97 4.78 6.74 -6.76
CA ILE A 97 4.40 7.57 -5.61
C ILE A 97 3.09 7.08 -5.01
N THR A 98 3.12 6.67 -3.74
CA THR A 98 1.95 6.20 -2.99
C THR A 98 1.14 7.32 -2.33
N LYS A 99 1.23 8.54 -2.86
CA LYS A 99 0.58 9.77 -2.39
C LYS A 99 0.05 10.58 -3.58
N GLY A 100 -1.01 11.36 -3.34
CA GLY A 100 -1.61 12.22 -4.37
C GLY A 100 -2.62 11.49 -5.27
N TYR A 101 -2.90 12.03 -6.45
CA TYR A 101 -4.05 11.61 -7.25
C TYR A 101 -3.94 10.19 -7.84
N LEU A 102 -2.73 9.71 -8.11
CA LEU A 102 -2.44 8.42 -8.73
C LEU A 102 -1.81 7.43 -7.74
N ALA A 103 -2.12 7.52 -6.45
CA ALA A 103 -1.41 6.75 -5.43
C ALA A 103 -1.51 5.23 -5.57
N CYS A 104 -2.56 4.70 -6.22
CA CYS A 104 -2.77 3.26 -6.37
C CYS A 104 -1.90 2.70 -7.50
N PRO A 105 -0.88 1.86 -7.20
CA PRO A 105 -0.01 1.29 -8.22
C PRO A 105 -0.75 0.31 -9.14
N SER A 106 -1.70 -0.45 -8.59
CA SER A 106 -2.50 -1.42 -9.34
C SER A 106 -3.48 -0.77 -10.30
N CYS A 107 -4.07 0.38 -9.93
CA CYS A 107 -4.93 1.13 -10.83
C CYS A 107 -4.15 2.01 -11.81
N ASN A 108 -2.91 2.38 -11.45
CA ASN A 108 -2.01 3.20 -12.25
C ASN A 108 -2.73 4.47 -12.77
N GLU A 109 -2.62 4.81 -14.05
CA GLU A 109 -3.33 5.92 -14.71
C GLU A 109 -4.86 5.84 -14.60
N SER A 110 -5.43 4.64 -14.43
CA SER A 110 -6.87 4.40 -14.28
C SER A 110 -7.38 4.59 -12.83
N THR A 111 -6.55 5.16 -11.95
CA THR A 111 -6.93 5.50 -10.56
C THR A 111 -8.09 6.49 -10.56
N TYR A 112 -9.22 6.05 -10.00
CA TYR A 112 -10.39 6.91 -9.83
C TYR A 112 -10.34 7.58 -8.46
N PHE A 113 -10.36 8.91 -8.45
CA PHE A 113 -10.35 9.70 -7.23
C PHE A 113 -11.41 10.80 -7.26
N VAL A 114 -11.80 11.24 -6.06
CA VAL A 114 -12.64 12.41 -5.84
C VAL A 114 -11.90 13.34 -4.89
N LYS A 115 -11.82 14.62 -5.25
CA LYS A 115 -11.32 15.65 -4.34
C LYS A 115 -12.43 16.02 -3.37
N LEU A 116 -12.18 15.84 -2.08
CA LEU A 116 -13.00 16.33 -0.98
C LEU A 116 -12.40 17.63 -0.44
N ARG A 117 -13.03 18.28 0.54
CA ARG A 117 -12.60 19.62 0.99
C ARG A 117 -11.12 19.66 1.39
N ASN A 118 -10.65 18.65 2.11
CA ASN A 118 -9.30 18.61 2.69
C ASN A 118 -8.50 17.34 2.36
N LYS A 119 -9.03 16.46 1.50
CA LYS A 119 -8.40 15.16 1.20
C LYS A 119 -8.75 14.67 -0.19
N ILE A 120 -7.95 13.73 -0.70
CA ILE A 120 -8.26 12.96 -1.90
C ILE A 120 -8.85 11.64 -1.44
N CYS A 121 -9.99 11.25 -2.00
CA CYS A 121 -10.63 9.98 -1.70
C CYS A 121 -10.60 9.10 -2.95
N TYR A 122 -10.02 7.91 -2.84
CA TYR A 122 -10.04 6.92 -3.90
C TYR A 122 -11.39 6.19 -3.88
N MET A 123 -12.11 6.27 -4.99
CA MET A 123 -13.45 5.71 -5.15
C MET A 123 -13.45 4.76 -6.35
N GLY A 124 -14.61 4.29 -6.79
CA GLY A 124 -14.67 3.40 -7.97
C GLY A 124 -14.25 1.96 -7.67
N HIS A 125 -14.21 1.58 -6.39
CA HIS A 125 -13.85 0.23 -5.93
C HIS A 125 -14.89 -0.81 -6.34
N ARG A 126 -16.13 -0.42 -6.64
CA ARG A 126 -17.18 -1.38 -7.03
C ARG A 126 -17.04 -1.80 -8.50
N ARG A 127 -16.22 -1.11 -9.28
CA ARG A 127 -15.84 -1.51 -10.65
C ARG A 127 -15.11 -2.85 -10.69
N SER A 128 -14.56 -3.33 -9.57
CA SER A 128 -13.90 -4.64 -9.50
C SER A 128 -14.86 -5.82 -9.33
N PHE A 129 -16.12 -5.59 -8.95
CA PHE A 129 -17.14 -6.67 -8.90
C PHE A 129 -17.60 -7.06 -10.31
N PRO A 130 -18.26 -8.22 -10.52
CA PRO A 130 -18.94 -8.54 -11.78
C PRO A 130 -19.92 -7.43 -12.24
N ARG A 131 -20.14 -7.28 -13.56
CA ARG A 131 -20.97 -6.19 -14.13
C ARG A 131 -22.41 -6.17 -13.62
N ASP A 132 -22.96 -7.34 -13.38
CA ASP A 132 -24.31 -7.59 -12.89
C ASP A 132 -24.42 -7.47 -11.35
N HIS A 133 -23.30 -7.35 -10.64
CA HIS A 133 -23.27 -7.31 -9.18
C HIS A 133 -24.15 -6.18 -8.61
N PRO A 134 -25.07 -6.46 -7.66
CA PRO A 134 -26.02 -5.48 -7.14
C PRO A 134 -25.38 -4.20 -6.60
N TRP A 135 -24.21 -4.31 -5.95
CA TRP A 135 -23.51 -3.15 -5.40
C TRP A 135 -23.09 -2.14 -6.46
N ARG A 136 -22.82 -2.53 -7.72
CA ARG A 136 -22.53 -1.56 -8.79
C ARG A 136 -23.72 -0.63 -9.07
N LYS A 137 -24.95 -1.10 -8.82
CA LYS A 137 -26.20 -0.35 -9.05
C LYS A 137 -26.70 0.38 -7.79
N ASP A 138 -26.23 -0.01 -6.60
CA ASP A 138 -26.65 0.56 -5.32
C ASP A 138 -26.11 1.99 -5.16
N LYS A 139 -26.98 2.98 -5.37
CA LYS A 139 -26.66 4.39 -5.13
C LYS A 139 -26.78 4.76 -3.66
N LYS A 140 -27.79 4.19 -2.98
CA LYS A 140 -28.22 4.62 -1.65
C LYS A 140 -27.19 4.23 -0.61
N LYS A 141 -26.61 3.03 -0.66
CA LYS A 141 -25.60 2.60 0.32
C LYS A 141 -24.20 3.18 0.07
N PHE A 142 -23.94 3.75 -1.10
CA PHE A 142 -22.61 4.27 -1.46
C PHE A 142 -22.64 5.79 -1.72
N ASN A 143 -21.97 6.25 -2.77
CA ASN A 143 -21.71 7.66 -3.08
C ASN A 143 -22.79 8.32 -3.96
N GLY A 144 -24.01 7.78 -4.00
CA GLY A 144 -25.11 8.30 -4.83
C GLY A 144 -24.99 8.01 -6.33
N LYS A 145 -23.90 7.39 -6.80
CA LYS A 145 -23.65 7.08 -8.22
C LYS A 145 -23.70 5.58 -8.50
N LYS A 146 -24.07 5.21 -9.74
CA LYS A 146 -23.89 3.84 -10.26
C LYS A 146 -22.48 3.71 -10.83
N GLU A 147 -21.85 2.55 -10.65
CA GLU A 147 -20.51 2.25 -11.17
C GLU A 147 -20.61 1.21 -12.29
N GLY A 148 -20.93 1.68 -13.50
CA GLY A 148 -21.03 0.85 -14.71
C GLY A 148 -19.74 0.73 -15.52
N ALA A 149 -18.71 1.51 -15.20
CA ALA A 149 -17.43 1.46 -15.89
C ALA A 149 -16.68 0.15 -15.64
N GLU A 150 -15.77 -0.17 -16.55
CA GLU A 150 -14.88 -1.33 -16.41
C GLU A 150 -13.92 -1.17 -15.23
N PRO A 151 -13.45 -2.29 -14.65
CA PRO A 151 -12.36 -2.25 -13.68
C PRO A 151 -11.12 -1.56 -14.30
N PRO A 152 -10.27 -0.95 -13.45
CA PRO A 152 -8.99 -0.44 -13.94
C PRO A 152 -8.19 -1.55 -14.62
N ILE A 153 -7.47 -1.19 -15.69
CA ILE A 153 -6.70 -2.13 -16.50
C ILE A 153 -5.52 -2.64 -15.69
N SER A 154 -5.39 -3.95 -15.56
CA SER A 154 -4.21 -4.59 -14.99
C SER A 154 -3.05 -4.52 -15.97
N LEU A 155 -2.07 -3.68 -15.67
CA LEU A 155 -0.87 -3.56 -16.50
C LEU A 155 0.03 -4.79 -16.35
N THR A 156 0.52 -5.30 -17.48
CA THR A 156 1.57 -6.32 -17.51
C THR A 156 2.91 -5.70 -17.11
N GLY A 157 3.91 -6.52 -16.81
CA GLY A 157 5.24 -5.97 -16.56
C GLY A 157 5.89 -5.36 -17.79
N ASP A 158 5.53 -5.80 -19.00
CA ASP A 158 5.99 -5.19 -20.24
C ASP A 158 5.37 -3.79 -20.44
N ASP A 159 4.09 -3.61 -20.09
CA ASP A 159 3.44 -2.28 -20.08
C ASP A 159 4.12 -1.33 -19.07
N ILE A 160 4.47 -1.84 -17.89
CA ILE A 160 5.20 -1.05 -16.90
C ILE A 160 6.60 -0.70 -17.39
N LEU A 161 7.31 -1.62 -18.06
CA LEU A 161 8.61 -1.32 -18.66
C LEU A 161 8.50 -0.18 -19.68
N LEU A 162 7.47 -0.18 -20.54
CA LEU A 162 7.21 0.93 -21.48
C LEU A 162 6.96 2.26 -20.78
N GLN A 163 6.28 2.27 -19.62
CA GLN A 163 6.14 3.49 -18.82
C GLN A 163 7.48 3.92 -18.20
N LEU A 164 8.29 2.97 -17.72
CA LEU A 164 9.59 3.23 -17.08
C LEU A 164 10.65 3.71 -18.07
N ASP A 165 10.61 3.27 -19.32
CA ASP A 165 11.54 3.69 -20.38
C ASP A 165 11.33 5.15 -20.80
N ARG A 166 10.19 5.76 -20.46
CA ARG A 166 9.94 7.20 -20.61
C ARG A 166 10.66 8.04 -19.56
N LEU A 167 11.14 7.41 -18.48
CA LEU A 167 11.85 8.12 -17.42
C LEU A 167 13.27 8.45 -17.87
N GLN A 168 13.70 9.67 -17.58
CA GLN A 168 15.10 10.02 -17.69
C GLN A 168 15.94 9.15 -16.75
N THR A 169 17.05 8.62 -17.26
CA THR A 169 18.00 7.83 -16.46
C THR A 169 18.49 8.66 -15.28
N ARG A 170 18.32 8.12 -14.07
CA ARG A 170 18.83 8.73 -12.83
C ARG A 170 20.03 7.94 -12.36
N ILE A 171 21.06 8.65 -11.92
CA ILE A 171 22.17 8.04 -11.17
C ILE A 171 21.66 7.86 -9.73
N PRO A 172 21.63 6.64 -9.19
CA PRO A 172 21.22 6.40 -7.81
C PRO A 172 22.08 7.18 -6.79
N GLY A 173 21.49 7.58 -5.68
CA GLY A 173 22.17 8.32 -4.61
C GLY A 173 22.12 9.86 -4.75
N LYS A 174 22.79 10.54 -3.81
CA LYS A 174 22.83 12.01 -3.70
C LYS A 174 23.78 12.66 -4.71
N HIS A 175 23.59 12.37 -6.00
CA HIS A 175 24.41 12.93 -7.06
C HIS A 175 24.06 14.41 -7.32
N ILE A 176 25.07 15.25 -7.61
CA ILE A 176 24.92 16.71 -7.80
C ILE A 176 23.97 17.04 -8.98
N SER A 177 23.89 16.16 -9.97
CA SER A 177 22.97 16.30 -11.12
C SER A 177 21.50 16.05 -10.78
N ASN A 178 21.19 15.38 -9.67
CA ASN A 178 19.83 15.06 -9.23
C ASN A 178 19.16 16.29 -8.57
N LYS A 179 18.91 17.34 -9.35
CA LYS A 179 18.15 18.52 -8.89
C LYS A 179 16.65 18.18 -8.74
N LYS A 180 15.98 18.82 -7.77
CA LYS A 180 14.51 18.77 -7.66
C LYS A 180 13.89 19.37 -8.93
N ARG A 181 13.36 18.52 -9.82
CA ARG A 181 12.70 18.93 -11.07
C ARG A 181 11.18 18.74 -10.98
N LYS A 182 10.45 19.59 -11.70
CA LYS A 182 9.04 19.34 -12.02
C LYS A 182 9.00 18.17 -13.01
N ARG A 183 8.22 17.15 -12.68
CA ARG A 183 8.02 15.98 -13.55
C ARG A 183 7.20 16.38 -14.77
N GLY A 184 7.55 15.84 -15.93
CA GLY A 184 6.71 15.96 -17.11
C GLY A 184 5.48 15.04 -17.03
N PRO A 185 4.41 15.32 -17.80
CA PRO A 185 3.25 14.44 -17.90
C PRO A 185 3.59 13.01 -18.31
N GLU A 186 4.64 12.82 -19.10
CA GLU A 186 5.14 11.54 -19.62
C GLU A 186 5.72 10.61 -18.54
N GLU A 187 6.22 11.18 -17.43
CA GLU A 187 6.76 10.41 -16.29
C GLU A 187 5.65 9.81 -15.41
N LEU A 188 4.39 10.21 -15.65
CA LEU A 188 3.23 9.81 -14.85
C LEU A 188 3.50 10.00 -13.34
N ASN A 189 3.25 8.95 -12.56
CA ASN A 189 3.47 8.95 -11.12
C ASN A 189 4.74 8.20 -10.70
N TRP A 190 5.60 7.87 -11.65
CA TRP A 190 6.89 7.25 -11.37
C TRP A 190 7.90 8.27 -10.87
N THR A 191 8.91 7.77 -10.15
CA THR A 191 10.01 8.59 -9.63
C THR A 191 11.39 8.02 -9.93
N LYS A 192 11.45 6.72 -10.21
CA LYS A 192 12.63 5.97 -10.61
C LYS A 192 12.20 4.64 -11.22
N ARG A 193 13.12 4.00 -11.95
CA ARG A 193 13.08 2.58 -12.25
C ARG A 193 13.67 1.83 -11.06
N SER A 194 12.91 0.91 -10.47
CA SER A 194 13.38 0.08 -9.35
C SER A 194 14.53 -0.82 -9.80
N ILE A 195 15.55 -0.97 -8.95
CA ILE A 195 16.68 -1.89 -9.17
C ILE A 195 16.22 -3.34 -9.40
N LEU A 196 15.06 -3.74 -8.88
CA LEU A 196 14.53 -5.09 -9.05
C LEU A 196 14.20 -5.40 -10.51
N PHE A 197 13.98 -4.40 -11.37
CA PHE A 197 13.82 -4.61 -12.83
C PHE A 197 15.11 -5.03 -13.54
N GLU A 198 16.24 -5.07 -12.85
CA GLU A 198 17.45 -5.68 -13.38
C GLU A 198 17.46 -7.22 -13.23
N LEU A 199 16.59 -7.78 -12.38
CA LEU A 199 16.40 -9.23 -12.31
C LEU A 199 15.68 -9.70 -13.59
N PRO A 200 16.22 -10.68 -14.36
CA PRO A 200 15.71 -11.04 -15.68
C PRO A 200 14.23 -11.44 -15.73
N TYR A 201 13.71 -11.99 -14.64
CA TYR A 201 12.35 -12.50 -14.51
C TYR A 201 11.35 -11.50 -13.91
N TRP A 202 11.81 -10.36 -13.37
CA TRP A 202 10.96 -9.47 -12.57
C TRP A 202 9.80 -8.85 -13.33
N SER A 203 10.00 -8.52 -14.60
CA SER A 203 8.93 -8.02 -15.48
C SER A 203 7.88 -9.10 -15.78
N LYS A 204 8.25 -10.39 -15.68
CA LYS A 204 7.32 -11.51 -15.94
C LYS A 204 6.46 -11.88 -14.73
N LEU A 205 6.79 -11.37 -13.54
CA LEU A 205 5.97 -11.53 -12.34
C LEU A 205 4.67 -10.72 -12.46
N LYS A 206 3.53 -11.37 -12.21
CA LYS A 206 2.22 -10.70 -12.17
C LYS A 206 2.09 -9.78 -10.95
N LEU A 207 2.64 -10.22 -9.82
CA LEU A 207 2.56 -9.53 -8.54
C LEU A 207 3.96 -9.34 -7.98
N ARG A 208 4.49 -8.11 -8.11
CA ARG A 208 5.87 -7.77 -7.72
C ARG A 208 5.98 -7.30 -6.26
N HIS A 209 5.00 -6.53 -5.84
CA HIS A 209 5.01 -5.87 -4.54
C HIS A 209 3.66 -6.08 -3.85
N ASN A 210 3.74 -6.69 -2.67
CA ASN A 210 2.64 -6.94 -1.75
C ASN A 210 2.67 -5.94 -0.61
N LEU A 211 1.48 -5.65 -0.09
CA LEU A 211 1.34 -4.81 1.09
C LEU A 211 1.44 -5.68 2.34
N ASP A 212 2.19 -5.17 3.32
CA ASP A 212 2.19 -5.73 4.66
C ASP A 212 0.82 -5.50 5.31
N VAL A 213 0.09 -6.61 5.44
CA VAL A 213 -1.29 -6.63 5.92
C VAL A 213 -1.36 -6.31 7.41
N MET A 214 -0.33 -6.62 8.20
CA MET A 214 -0.36 -6.46 9.65
C MET A 214 -0.62 -5.01 10.06
N HIS A 215 0.13 -4.06 9.47
CA HIS A 215 -0.05 -2.64 9.72
C HIS A 215 -1.37 -2.12 9.16
N ILE A 216 -1.81 -2.64 8.02
CA ILE A 216 -3.07 -2.22 7.37
C ILE A 216 -4.27 -2.65 8.20
N GLU A 217 -4.32 -3.92 8.61
CA GLU A 217 -5.40 -4.48 9.43
C GLU A 217 -5.51 -3.75 10.75
N LYS A 218 -4.38 -3.55 11.45
CA LYS A 218 -4.36 -2.78 12.70
C LYS A 218 -4.97 -1.38 12.49
N ASN A 219 -4.52 -0.65 11.47
CA ASN A 219 -5.01 0.70 11.18
C ASN A 219 -6.51 0.72 10.82
N ILE A 220 -6.98 -0.26 10.05
CA ILE A 220 -8.40 -0.38 9.69
C ILE A 220 -9.24 -0.72 10.92
N CYS A 221 -8.84 -1.71 11.72
CA CYS A 221 -9.52 -2.14 12.93
C CYS A 221 -9.62 -0.99 13.94
N GLU A 222 -8.51 -0.29 14.22
CA GLU A 222 -8.51 0.88 15.11
C GLU A 222 -9.45 1.99 14.59
N SER A 223 -9.46 2.22 13.28
CA SER A 223 -10.33 3.20 12.64
C SER A 223 -11.81 2.85 12.76
N ILE A 224 -12.17 1.57 12.56
CA ILE A 224 -13.54 1.08 12.68
C ILE A 224 -13.98 1.17 14.14
N LEU A 225 -13.20 0.61 15.07
CA LEU A 225 -13.51 0.62 16.50
C LEU A 225 -13.62 2.04 17.05
N GLY A 226 -12.67 2.93 16.72
CA GLY A 226 -12.70 4.33 17.13
C GLY A 226 -13.94 5.06 16.63
N THR A 227 -14.45 4.71 15.45
CA THR A 227 -15.67 5.29 14.87
C THR A 227 -16.94 4.72 15.52
N LEU A 228 -17.06 3.40 15.64
CA LEU A 228 -18.22 2.74 16.25
C LEU A 228 -18.39 3.11 17.73
N MET A 229 -17.28 3.15 18.48
CA MET A 229 -17.28 3.54 19.89
C MET A 229 -17.26 5.07 20.11
N ASN A 230 -17.25 5.87 19.04
CA ASN A 230 -17.14 7.32 19.09
C ASN A 230 -16.05 7.80 20.08
N VAL A 231 -14.85 7.24 19.95
CA VAL A 231 -13.70 7.58 20.80
C VAL A 231 -13.14 8.91 20.34
N ASP A 232 -13.03 9.87 21.26
CA ASP A 232 -12.51 11.19 20.96
C ASP A 232 -11.10 11.12 20.38
N GLY A 233 -10.84 11.91 19.35
CA GLY A 233 -9.59 11.88 18.58
C GLY A 233 -9.35 10.65 17.68
N LYS A 234 -10.11 9.55 17.82
CA LYS A 234 -9.95 8.33 16.99
C LYS A 234 -11.08 8.11 15.99
N THR A 235 -12.27 8.64 16.24
CA THR A 235 -13.42 8.52 15.32
C THR A 235 -13.14 9.13 13.95
N LYS A 236 -13.57 8.46 12.88
CA LYS A 236 -13.55 9.01 11.52
C LYS A 236 -14.80 9.83 11.19
N ASP A 237 -15.81 9.77 12.05
CA ASP A 237 -17.00 10.59 11.96
C ASP A 237 -16.73 11.98 12.56
N THR A 238 -16.20 12.87 11.72
CA THR A 238 -15.78 14.22 12.11
C THR A 238 -16.67 15.27 11.45
N VAL A 239 -16.69 16.49 12.00
CA VAL A 239 -17.36 17.65 11.37
C VAL A 239 -16.94 17.82 9.90
N LYS A 240 -15.65 17.65 9.60
CA LYS A 240 -15.14 17.71 8.22
C LYS A 240 -15.70 16.59 7.34
N ALA A 241 -15.79 15.37 7.84
CA ALA A 241 -16.40 14.26 7.11
C ALA A 241 -17.89 14.51 6.86
N ARG A 242 -18.61 15.09 7.82
CA ARG A 242 -20.03 15.45 7.70
C ARG A 242 -20.27 16.52 6.63
N LEU A 243 -19.40 17.52 6.57
CA LEU A 243 -19.38 18.53 5.51
C LEU A 243 -19.05 17.93 4.13
N ASP A 244 -18.12 16.96 4.07
CA ASP A 244 -17.84 16.24 2.82
C ASP A 244 -19.09 15.46 2.33
N LEU A 245 -19.87 14.85 3.24
CA LEU A 245 -21.13 14.18 2.90
C LEU A 245 -22.20 15.15 2.38
N GLU A 246 -22.26 16.36 2.95
CA GLU A 246 -23.15 17.43 2.51
C GLU A 246 -22.80 17.92 1.10
N ASP A 247 -21.51 18.18 0.83
CA ASP A 247 -21.03 18.55 -0.51
C ASP A 247 -21.31 17.48 -1.56
N MET A 248 -21.19 16.21 -1.16
CA MET A 248 -21.51 15.06 -2.01
C MET A 248 -23.03 14.83 -2.15
N ASN A 249 -23.86 15.56 -1.40
CA ASN A 249 -25.32 15.42 -1.34
C ASN A 249 -25.77 13.98 -1.04
N ILE A 250 -25.09 13.31 -0.10
CA ILE A 250 -25.40 11.96 0.37
C ILE A 250 -25.60 11.96 1.88
N ARG A 251 -26.37 10.98 2.40
CA ARG A 251 -26.59 10.81 3.86
C ARG A 251 -27.12 12.06 4.54
N LYS A 252 -28.26 12.58 4.07
CA LYS A 252 -28.87 13.82 4.59
C LYS A 252 -29.14 13.77 6.09
N GLU A 253 -29.46 12.58 6.60
CA GLU A 253 -29.62 12.30 8.03
C GLU A 253 -28.35 12.55 8.85
N LEU A 254 -27.18 12.57 8.21
CA LEU A 254 -25.90 12.84 8.84
C LEU A 254 -25.44 14.30 8.67
N HIS A 255 -26.14 15.16 7.92
CA HIS A 255 -25.69 16.55 7.71
C HIS A 255 -25.72 17.37 9.00
N LEU A 256 -24.87 18.40 9.08
CA LEU A 256 -24.84 19.28 10.25
C LEU A 256 -26.12 20.12 10.30
N ILE A 257 -26.72 20.23 11.48
CA ILE A 257 -27.96 20.98 11.68
C ILE A 257 -27.62 22.34 12.26
N LYS A 258 -27.96 23.42 11.54
CA LYS A 258 -27.78 24.78 12.04
C LYS A 258 -28.82 25.06 13.14
N LYS A 259 -28.37 25.21 14.38
CA LYS A 259 -29.16 25.80 15.47
C LYS A 259 -28.74 27.28 15.53
N GLY A 260 -29.68 28.23 15.68
CA GLY A 260 -29.43 29.68 15.50
C GLY A 260 -28.15 30.24 16.18
N ASN A 261 -27.67 31.40 15.69
CA ASN A 261 -26.38 32.02 16.02
C ASN A 261 -25.16 31.08 15.84
N GLU A 262 -24.87 30.75 14.58
CA GLU A 262 -23.63 30.08 14.13
C GLU A 262 -23.27 28.73 14.78
N LYS A 263 -24.14 28.16 15.61
CA LYS A 263 -23.91 26.88 16.28
C LYS A 263 -24.42 25.72 15.44
N TYR A 264 -23.51 24.85 15.01
CA TYR A 264 -23.85 23.61 14.33
C TYR A 264 -24.01 22.47 15.34
N ALA A 265 -25.10 21.73 15.24
CA ALA A 265 -25.31 20.48 15.96
C ALA A 265 -24.98 19.30 15.03
N MET A 266 -24.19 18.34 15.53
CA MET A 266 -23.87 17.12 14.81
C MET A 266 -24.85 16.01 15.24
N PRO A 267 -25.73 15.51 14.35
CA PRO A 267 -26.69 14.48 14.70
C PRO A 267 -25.98 13.14 14.97
N ALA A 268 -26.51 12.38 15.93
CA ALA A 268 -26.00 11.06 16.27
C ALA A 268 -26.05 10.14 15.05
N ALA A 269 -24.91 9.52 14.72
CA ALA A 269 -24.86 8.53 13.65
C ALA A 269 -25.47 7.21 14.11
N SER A 270 -26.20 6.53 13.21
CA SER A 270 -26.85 5.24 13.50
C SER A 270 -25.87 4.09 13.75
N TYR A 271 -24.60 4.25 13.39
CA TYR A 271 -23.54 3.27 13.59
C TYR A 271 -22.73 3.49 14.88
N VAL A 272 -23.01 4.58 15.60
CA VAL A 272 -22.34 4.83 16.88
C VAL A 272 -23.03 4.03 17.97
N MET A 273 -22.26 3.19 18.65
CA MET A 273 -22.74 2.40 19.78
C MET A 273 -23.16 3.33 20.93
N THR A 274 -24.32 3.04 21.49
CA THR A 274 -24.80 3.55 22.77
C THR A 274 -23.89 3.09 23.91
N LYS A 275 -24.01 3.71 25.09
CA LYS A 275 -23.21 3.33 26.25
C LYS A 275 -23.38 1.86 26.63
N LYS A 276 -24.61 1.34 26.52
CA LYS A 276 -24.94 -0.06 26.82
C LYS A 276 -24.27 -1.02 25.82
N GLU A 277 -24.43 -0.76 24.52
CA GLU A 277 -23.79 -1.57 23.47
C GLU A 277 -22.26 -1.58 23.58
N ARG A 278 -21.64 -0.47 23.99
CA ARG A 278 -20.20 -0.44 24.25
C ARG A 278 -19.79 -1.35 25.41
N GLN A 279 -20.59 -1.43 26.47
CA GLN A 279 -20.30 -2.30 27.61
C GLN A 279 -20.40 -3.77 27.19
N GLU A 280 -21.50 -4.15 26.53
CA GLU A 280 -21.71 -5.50 26.00
C GLU A 280 -20.61 -5.91 25.01
N PHE A 281 -20.20 -5.01 24.12
CA PHE A 281 -19.09 -5.27 23.20
C PHE A 281 -17.75 -5.46 23.94
N CYS A 282 -17.46 -4.64 24.95
CA CYS A 282 -16.24 -4.80 25.75
C CYS A 282 -16.22 -6.12 26.53
N GLU A 283 -17.39 -6.59 27.00
CA GLU A 283 -17.53 -7.88 27.67
C GLU A 283 -17.27 -9.04 26.70
N PHE A 284 -17.84 -8.98 25.49
CA PHE A 284 -17.62 -9.98 24.44
C PHE A 284 -16.14 -10.10 24.02
N ILE A 285 -15.40 -9.00 23.95
CA ILE A 285 -13.97 -9.04 23.59
C ILE A 285 -13.11 -9.61 24.73
N ARG A 286 -13.58 -9.58 25.98
CA ARG A 286 -12.85 -10.11 27.13
C ARG A 286 -13.04 -11.62 27.33
N SER A 287 -14.12 -12.21 26.81
CA SER A 287 -14.40 -13.66 26.87
C SER A 287 -13.58 -14.45 25.87
#